data_AF-A0A8T2XCQ6-F1
#
_entry.id   AF-A0A8T2XCQ6-F1
#
_cell.length_a   1.000
_cell.length_b   1.000
_cell.length_c   1.000
_cell.angle_alpha   90.00
_cell.angle_beta   90.00
_cell.angle_gamma   90.00
#
_symmetry.space_group_name_H-M   'P 1'
#
loop_
_entity.id
_entity.type
_entity.pdbx_description
1 polymer ?
#
loop_
_entity_poly.entity_id
_entity_poly.type
_entity_poly.pdbx_seq_one_letter_code
_entity_poly.pdbx_strand_id
1 'polypeptide(L)'
;MSSLVLRFAKLLRVPSPVIMPTSSLGVGLQRSLRSCYSTVSFNSDNEEGKNDKVEEEFDDLLGDRRESRFQGVDPRKGWEFRGVHRAIICGKVGQAPVQKILRNGRTVTIFTVGTGGMFDQRIIGSKDLPKPAQWHRIAVHNDSLGAYAVQQLAKNSSVYVEGDIEIRVYNDSISGEVKNIPEICVRRDGKIRLITSGENISNISFEDLTLDACPKCGNMLIPYPLSTSDNCGNPRYRIYCNNGALEFLSAQGLYYRILSINPSAYKLVIRPPLIGKDTCYSSDLAVGGLRLDENLPFNISVRNTVMLFNCSDNILLSPLNCSSTSYCRQYEEIEEGSGCKGTLCCHFLKDASMTSHRIRVRVGGCSAYTSVVDIKPVDPVDKWNYGIELQWMPPY
;
A
#
# COMPACT_ATOMS: atom_id res chain seq x y z
N MET A 1 -53.24 -23.46 -26.91
CA MET A 1 -53.36 -24.83 -26.34
C MET A 1 -51.97 -25.21 -25.86
N SER A 2 -51.62 -25.48 -24.60
CA SER A 2 -52.19 -25.46 -23.25
C SER A 2 -50.93 -25.41 -22.36
N SER A 3 -50.69 -24.41 -21.52
CA SER A 3 -51.13 -24.36 -20.12
C SER A 3 -51.02 -25.71 -19.41
N LEU A 4 -50.20 -25.81 -18.36
CA LEU A 4 -50.64 -26.38 -17.08
C LEU A 4 -49.68 -25.97 -15.95
N VAL A 5 -50.24 -25.09 -15.11
CA VAL A 5 -49.83 -24.73 -13.77
C VAL A 5 -50.32 -25.82 -12.80
N LEU A 6 -49.53 -26.18 -11.78
CA LEU A 6 -50.09 -26.62 -10.49
C LEU A 6 -49.11 -26.31 -9.35
N ARG A 7 -49.72 -25.87 -8.25
CA ARG A 7 -49.19 -25.15 -7.09
C ARG A 7 -49.50 -25.99 -5.82
N PHE A 8 -48.76 -25.70 -4.74
CA PHE A 8 -49.05 -25.95 -3.30
C PHE A 8 -48.87 -27.39 -2.75
N ALA A 9 -48.37 -27.64 -1.52
CA ALA A 9 -47.96 -26.79 -0.39
C ALA A 9 -47.12 -27.56 0.66
N LYS A 10 -46.51 -26.77 1.57
CA LYS A 10 -46.22 -27.02 3.00
C LYS A 10 -45.18 -28.08 3.38
N LEU A 11 -44.07 -27.60 3.99
CA LEU A 11 -43.63 -28.00 5.33
C LEU A 11 -42.69 -26.93 5.91
N LEU A 12 -43.19 -26.19 6.89
CA LEU A 12 -42.42 -25.36 7.83
C LEU A 12 -41.85 -26.27 8.92
N ARG A 13 -40.58 -26.09 9.30
CA ARG A 13 -40.11 -26.36 10.68
C ARG A 13 -38.80 -25.63 10.97
N VAL A 14 -38.94 -24.65 11.87
CA VAL A 14 -37.89 -23.96 12.63
C VAL A 14 -37.40 -24.90 13.75
N PRO A 15 -36.18 -24.73 14.26
CA PRO A 15 -36.08 -24.58 15.72
C PRO A 15 -35.09 -23.49 16.17
N SER A 16 -35.51 -22.78 17.21
CA SER A 16 -34.71 -22.06 18.22
C SER A 16 -35.40 -22.34 19.57
N PRO A 17 -34.86 -21.88 20.69
CA PRO A 17 -33.61 -22.23 21.36
C PRO A 17 -33.89 -23.12 22.61
N VAL A 18 -32.87 -23.76 23.20
CA VAL A 18 -33.04 -24.49 24.49
C VAL A 18 -32.41 -23.70 25.64
N ILE A 19 -33.23 -23.51 26.66
CA ILE A 19 -33.02 -22.82 27.93
C ILE A 19 -32.42 -23.80 28.98
N MET A 20 -31.69 -23.21 29.92
CA MET A 20 -31.02 -23.78 31.10
C MET A 20 -31.92 -24.58 32.07
N PRO A 21 -31.30 -25.20 33.09
CA PRO A 21 -31.82 -25.14 34.46
C PRO A 21 -30.88 -24.38 35.41
N THR A 22 -31.51 -23.55 36.25
CA THR A 22 -31.03 -22.99 37.53
C THR A 22 -30.96 -24.12 38.59
N SER A 23 -30.18 -24.06 39.67
CA SER A 23 -30.13 -22.99 40.70
C SER A 23 -28.92 -23.08 41.67
N SER A 24 -28.39 -21.90 42.03
CA SER A 24 -27.97 -21.38 43.37
C SER A 24 -26.97 -22.17 44.25
N LEU A 25 -25.95 -21.64 44.94
CA LEU A 25 -25.54 -20.34 45.51
C LEU A 25 -24.00 -20.24 45.30
N GLY A 26 -23.28 -19.13 45.19
CA GLY A 26 -23.36 -17.82 45.84
C GLY A 26 -21.94 -17.47 46.37
N VAL A 27 -21.46 -16.27 46.02
CA VAL A 27 -20.32 -15.51 46.61
C VAL A 27 -18.91 -15.74 46.02
N GLY A 28 -18.48 -14.77 45.19
CA GLY A 28 -17.46 -13.79 45.59
C GLY A 28 -15.98 -14.00 45.23
N LEU A 29 -15.48 -13.03 44.45
CA LEU A 29 -14.14 -12.38 44.49
C LEU A 29 -12.94 -12.91 43.66
N GLN A 30 -12.58 -12.05 42.67
CA GLN A 30 -11.25 -11.64 42.17
C GLN A 30 -9.98 -12.43 42.56
N ARG A 31 -9.19 -12.79 41.53
CA ARG A 31 -7.70 -12.89 41.55
C ARG A 31 -7.21 -12.86 40.09
N SER A 32 -6.57 -11.81 39.57
CA SER A 32 -5.18 -11.36 39.81
C SER A 32 -4.12 -12.46 39.69
N LEU A 33 -3.24 -12.26 38.69
CA LEU A 33 -1.96 -12.92 38.44
C LEU A 33 -1.08 -13.07 39.69
N ARG A 34 -0.40 -14.21 39.84
CA ARG A 34 1.07 -14.32 39.98
C ARG A 34 1.54 -15.77 40.16
N SER A 35 2.60 -16.07 39.40
CA SER A 35 3.78 -16.89 39.69
C SER A 35 3.71 -17.93 40.82
N CYS A 36 3.97 -19.20 40.49
CA CYS A 36 4.40 -20.21 41.43
C CYS A 36 5.88 -20.53 41.18
N TYR A 37 6.74 -20.10 42.10
CA TYR A 37 8.02 -20.74 42.36
C TYR A 37 7.78 -21.87 43.37
N SER A 38 8.36 -23.04 43.13
CA SER A 38 8.38 -24.15 44.09
C SER A 38 9.72 -24.16 44.82
N THR A 39 9.72 -23.75 46.08
CA THR A 39 10.78 -24.07 47.07
C THR A 39 10.30 -25.21 47.95
N VAL A 40 11.12 -26.26 48.05
CA VAL A 40 10.93 -27.36 49.00
C VAL A 40 11.67 -26.99 50.29
N SER A 41 11.03 -27.16 51.44
CA SER A 41 11.64 -27.01 52.76
C SER A 41 11.38 -28.28 53.56
N PHE A 42 12.43 -28.84 54.16
CA PHE A 42 12.35 -29.75 55.30
C PHE A 42 13.55 -29.49 56.21
N ASN A 43 13.28 -29.18 57.48
CA ASN A 43 14.25 -29.11 58.57
C ASN A 43 14.02 -30.32 59.50
N SER A 44 15.08 -30.89 60.06
CA SER A 44 15.25 -31.24 61.49
C SER A 44 16.54 -32.05 61.72
N ASP A 45 17.43 -31.44 62.52
CA ASP A 45 18.24 -31.96 63.65
C ASP A 45 19.13 -33.21 63.51
N ASN A 46 20.47 -33.04 63.67
CA ASN A 46 21.21 -33.40 64.90
C ASN A 46 22.76 -33.39 64.74
N GLU A 47 23.40 -32.80 65.77
CA GLU A 47 24.70 -33.05 66.44
C GLU A 47 26.05 -33.24 65.72
N GLU A 48 27.00 -32.40 66.20
CA GLU A 48 28.43 -32.56 66.51
C GLU A 48 29.36 -33.51 65.72
N GLY A 49 30.53 -32.98 65.33
CA GLY A 49 31.72 -33.81 65.06
C GLY A 49 32.82 -33.13 64.24
N LYS A 50 33.94 -32.83 64.90
CA LYS A 50 35.16 -32.17 64.41
C LYS A 50 36.05 -33.11 63.56
N ASN A 51 36.71 -32.55 62.53
CA ASN A 51 38.14 -32.72 62.15
C ASN A 51 38.44 -32.98 60.65
N ASP A 52 39.26 -32.07 60.10
CA ASP A 52 40.48 -32.23 59.28
C ASP A 52 40.57 -33.05 57.97
N LYS A 53 41.13 -32.33 56.96
CA LYS A 53 42.14 -32.69 55.94
C LYS A 53 41.74 -33.38 54.60
N VAL A 54 41.81 -32.57 53.53
CA VAL A 54 42.75 -32.60 52.36
C VAL A 54 42.98 -33.93 51.60
N GLU A 55 42.68 -33.85 50.28
CA GLU A 55 43.20 -34.59 49.08
C GLU A 55 42.97 -36.13 49.03
N GLU A 56 42.80 -36.85 47.91
CA GLU A 56 43.27 -36.75 46.52
C GLU A 56 42.25 -37.38 45.52
N GLU A 57 42.63 -37.22 44.27
CA GLU A 57 42.14 -37.61 42.94
C GLU A 57 41.61 -39.04 42.67
N PHE A 58 40.90 -39.10 41.53
CA PHE A 58 40.65 -40.22 40.60
C PHE A 58 39.65 -41.34 40.97
N ASP A 59 38.52 -41.37 40.24
CA ASP A 59 38.05 -42.60 39.59
C ASP A 59 37.10 -42.33 38.40
N ASP A 60 37.56 -42.80 37.24
CA ASP A 60 36.85 -43.60 36.25
C ASP A 60 35.60 -43.10 35.50
N LEU A 61 35.86 -42.73 34.25
CA LEU A 61 35.42 -43.46 33.05
C LEU A 61 34.20 -44.40 33.23
N LEU A 62 33.00 -43.83 33.15
CA LEU A 62 31.89 -44.49 32.46
C LEU A 62 31.28 -43.51 31.47
N GLY A 63 31.39 -43.88 30.19
CA GLY A 63 30.90 -43.10 29.07
C GLY A 63 29.40 -42.92 29.16
N ASP A 64 28.98 -41.76 29.64
CA ASP A 64 27.62 -41.33 29.43
C ASP A 64 27.48 -40.92 27.97
N ARG A 65 26.62 -41.67 27.29
CA ARG A 65 26.18 -41.44 25.93
C ARG A 65 25.93 -39.94 25.81
N ARG A 66 26.75 -39.19 25.06
CA ARG A 66 26.46 -37.78 24.76
C ARG A 66 25.10 -37.76 24.08
N GLU A 67 24.03 -37.61 24.87
CA GLU A 67 22.74 -37.21 24.39
C GLU A 67 23.03 -35.94 23.61
N SER A 68 22.86 -36.05 22.29
CA SER A 68 23.01 -34.94 21.39
C SER A 68 22.00 -33.91 21.87
N ARG A 69 22.45 -32.92 22.66
CA ARG A 69 21.65 -31.77 23.02
C ARG A 69 21.21 -31.17 21.70
N PHE A 70 19.96 -31.41 21.32
CA PHE A 70 19.33 -30.68 20.24
C PHE A 70 19.54 -29.21 20.58
N GLN A 71 20.36 -28.54 19.78
CA GLN A 71 20.71 -27.15 19.99
C GLN A 71 19.45 -26.34 19.63
N GLY A 72 18.53 -26.27 20.59
CA GLY A 72 17.29 -25.54 20.46
C GLY A 72 17.62 -24.08 20.25
N VAL A 73 17.15 -23.52 19.13
CA VAL A 73 17.20 -22.08 18.89
C VAL A 73 16.20 -21.45 19.86
N ASP A 74 16.69 -20.81 20.92
CA ASP A 74 15.82 -20.06 21.84
C ASP A 74 15.24 -18.84 21.09
N PRO A 75 13.91 -18.79 20.83
CA PRO A 75 13.30 -17.71 20.06
C PRO A 75 13.34 -16.36 20.78
N ARG A 76 13.61 -16.32 22.09
CA ARG A 76 13.66 -15.09 22.89
C ARG A 76 15.04 -14.47 22.95
N LYS A 77 16.06 -15.21 22.52
CA LYS A 77 17.46 -14.75 22.53
C LYS A 77 17.66 -13.76 21.38
N GLY A 78 17.93 -12.49 21.71
CA GLY A 78 18.26 -11.43 20.75
C GLY A 78 17.13 -10.44 20.42
N TRP A 79 15.96 -10.52 21.08
CA TRP A 79 14.88 -9.55 20.92
C TRP A 79 15.22 -8.11 21.35
N GLU A 80 16.31 -7.93 22.11
CA GLU A 80 16.82 -6.62 22.55
C GLU A 80 17.62 -5.90 21.46
N PHE A 81 18.05 -6.59 20.40
CA PHE A 81 18.76 -5.96 19.29
C PHE A 81 17.76 -5.39 18.27
N ARG A 82 17.66 -4.06 18.24
CA ARG A 82 16.95 -3.31 17.19
C ARG A 82 17.95 -2.96 16.08
N GLY A 83 17.59 -3.18 14.81
CA GLY A 83 18.45 -2.88 13.66
C GLY A 83 17.74 -3.10 12.32
N VAL A 84 18.41 -2.73 11.22
CA VAL A 84 17.93 -2.93 9.84
C VAL A 84 18.67 -4.10 9.22
N HIS A 85 17.94 -5.08 8.69
CA HIS A 85 18.48 -6.24 8.00
C HIS A 85 17.85 -6.35 6.62
N ARG A 86 18.54 -5.83 5.59
CA ARG A 86 18.03 -5.77 4.21
C ARG A 86 19.13 -6.15 3.24
N ALA A 87 18.81 -7.00 2.27
CA ALA A 87 19.67 -7.37 1.15
C ALA A 87 19.07 -6.87 -0.16
N ILE A 88 19.95 -6.36 -1.02
CA ILE A 88 19.64 -6.02 -2.41
C ILE A 88 20.60 -6.80 -3.29
N ILE A 89 20.07 -7.60 -4.21
CA ILE A 89 20.84 -8.42 -5.13
C ILE A 89 20.41 -8.13 -6.56
N CYS A 90 21.40 -7.83 -7.40
CA CYS A 90 21.25 -7.80 -8.85
C CYS A 90 22.17 -8.86 -9.44
N GLY A 91 21.61 -9.84 -10.14
CA GLY A 91 22.42 -10.94 -10.67
C GLY A 91 21.66 -11.80 -11.66
N LYS A 92 22.21 -12.98 -11.96
CA LYS A 92 21.58 -13.94 -12.88
C LYS A 92 21.02 -15.14 -12.14
N VAL A 93 19.84 -15.58 -12.53
CA VAL A 93 19.18 -16.76 -11.97
C VAL A 93 19.96 -18.01 -12.37
N GLY A 94 20.42 -18.80 -11.39
CA GLY A 94 21.19 -20.03 -11.64
C GLY A 94 20.32 -21.21 -12.03
N GLN A 95 19.22 -21.40 -11.31
CA GLN A 95 18.23 -22.44 -11.54
C GLN A 95 16.83 -21.81 -11.57
N ALA A 96 15.97 -22.34 -12.43
CA ALA A 96 14.59 -21.88 -12.54
C ALA A 96 13.88 -21.97 -11.17
N PRO A 97 13.01 -21.00 -10.81
CA PRO A 97 12.37 -21.02 -9.52
C PRO A 97 11.45 -22.22 -9.31
N VAL A 98 11.54 -22.80 -8.12
CA VAL A 98 10.76 -23.99 -7.74
C VAL A 98 9.84 -23.63 -6.58
N GLN A 99 8.53 -23.79 -6.80
CA GLN A 99 7.52 -23.69 -5.74
C GLN A 99 7.49 -24.96 -4.90
N LYS A 100 7.50 -24.79 -3.58
CA LYS A 100 7.37 -25.85 -2.60
C LYS A 100 6.25 -25.52 -1.64
N ILE A 101 5.41 -26.50 -1.34
CA ILE A 101 4.37 -26.39 -0.33
C ILE A 101 4.98 -26.80 1.02
N LEU A 102 4.92 -25.91 2.00
CA LEU A 102 5.37 -26.16 3.36
C LEU A 102 4.35 -27.00 4.13
N ARG A 103 4.79 -27.59 5.26
CA ARG A 103 3.92 -28.38 6.16
C ARG A 103 2.73 -27.59 6.74
N ASN A 104 2.84 -26.26 6.76
CA ASN A 104 1.78 -25.36 7.21
C ASN A 104 0.78 -24.98 6.09
N GLY A 105 0.90 -25.57 4.90
CA GLY A 105 0.05 -25.30 3.74
C GLY A 105 0.41 -24.04 2.93
N ARG A 106 1.41 -23.25 3.35
CA ARG A 106 1.87 -22.07 2.59
C ARG A 106 2.82 -22.47 1.48
N THR A 107 2.81 -21.71 0.38
CA THR A 107 3.76 -21.92 -0.71
C THR A 107 5.00 -21.06 -0.52
N VAL A 108 6.16 -21.61 -0.89
CA VAL A 108 7.44 -20.89 -0.89
C VAL A 108 8.14 -21.17 -2.20
N THR A 109 8.51 -20.11 -2.91
CA THR A 109 9.29 -20.23 -4.15
C THR A 109 10.77 -20.06 -3.84
N ILE A 110 11.61 -20.96 -4.33
CA ILE A 110 13.04 -20.98 -4.04
C ILE A 110 13.83 -20.97 -5.35
N PHE A 111 14.85 -20.13 -5.42
CA PHE A 111 15.81 -20.09 -6.52
C PHE A 111 17.17 -19.56 -6.06
N THR A 112 18.17 -19.63 -6.95
CA THR A 112 19.52 -19.12 -6.69
C THR A 112 19.85 -17.98 -7.63
N VAL A 113 20.55 -16.97 -7.12
CA VAL A 113 21.05 -15.83 -7.90
C VAL A 113 22.56 -15.78 -7.79
N GLY A 114 23.23 -15.77 -8.93
CA GLY A 114 24.68 -15.64 -9.05
C GLY A 114 25.07 -14.17 -9.24
N THR A 115 26.02 -13.70 -8.42
CA THR A 115 26.69 -12.40 -8.59
C THR A 115 28.19 -12.63 -8.85
N GLY A 116 28.72 -12.03 -9.90
CA GLY A 116 30.14 -12.13 -10.28
C GLY A 116 30.79 -10.75 -10.44
N GLY A 117 32.10 -10.73 -10.70
CA GLY A 117 32.86 -9.50 -10.98
C GLY A 117 33.56 -8.85 -9.77
N MET A 118 33.64 -9.54 -8.63
CA MET A 118 34.49 -9.11 -7.53
C MET A 118 35.96 -9.42 -7.84
N PHE A 119 36.87 -8.45 -7.71
CA PHE A 119 38.32 -8.66 -7.86
C PHE A 119 38.99 -8.66 -6.48
N ASP A 120 40.04 -9.47 -6.28
CA ASP A 120 40.84 -9.38 -5.04
C ASP A 120 41.88 -8.26 -5.20
N GLN A 121 41.62 -7.12 -4.58
CA GLN A 121 42.51 -5.96 -4.65
C GLN A 121 43.87 -6.17 -3.94
N ARG A 122 44.05 -7.29 -3.23
CA ARG A 122 45.28 -7.59 -2.47
C ARG A 122 46.31 -8.39 -3.26
N ILE A 123 45.94 -8.97 -4.40
CA ILE A 123 46.83 -9.78 -5.23
C ILE A 123 47.12 -8.98 -6.51
N ILE A 124 48.15 -8.13 -6.46
CA ILE A 124 48.60 -7.36 -7.63
C ILE A 124 49.59 -8.23 -8.39
N GLY A 125 49.13 -8.96 -9.41
CA GLY A 125 49.94 -9.87 -10.20
C GLY A 125 49.12 -10.55 -11.30
N SER A 126 49.76 -11.32 -12.19
CA SER A 126 49.25 -11.87 -13.48
C SER A 126 48.08 -12.88 -13.41
N LYS A 127 47.22 -12.77 -12.40
CA LYS A 127 45.89 -13.39 -12.32
C LYS A 127 44.87 -12.38 -11.80
N ASP A 128 44.62 -11.31 -12.55
CA ASP A 128 43.44 -10.43 -12.41
C ASP A 128 42.15 -11.16 -12.83
N LEU A 129 42.00 -12.42 -12.42
CA LEU A 129 40.78 -13.18 -12.64
C LEU A 129 39.77 -12.77 -11.57
N PRO A 130 38.52 -12.43 -11.94
CA PRO A 130 37.49 -12.15 -10.95
C PRO A 130 37.31 -13.37 -10.04
N LYS A 131 37.01 -13.11 -8.77
CA LYS A 131 36.60 -14.12 -7.80
C LYS A 131 35.47 -14.97 -8.39
N PRO A 132 35.41 -16.27 -8.02
CA PRO A 132 34.32 -17.12 -8.44
C PRO A 132 32.97 -16.49 -8.05
N ALA A 133 31.96 -16.72 -8.89
CA ALA A 133 30.62 -16.18 -8.66
C ALA A 133 30.10 -16.62 -7.29
N GLN A 134 29.53 -15.67 -6.55
CA GLN A 134 28.85 -15.94 -5.30
C GLN A 134 27.40 -16.32 -5.60
N TRP A 135 26.92 -17.35 -4.91
CA TRP A 135 25.57 -17.86 -5.07
C TRP A 135 24.74 -17.54 -3.85
N HIS A 136 23.64 -16.84 -4.07
CA HIS A 136 22.72 -16.40 -3.04
C HIS A 136 21.42 -17.19 -3.14
N ARG A 137 20.94 -17.72 -2.02
CA ARG A 137 19.70 -18.48 -1.95
C ARG A 137 18.54 -17.53 -1.66
N ILE A 138 17.58 -17.47 -2.56
CA ILE A 138 16.39 -16.61 -2.43
C ILE A 138 15.20 -17.48 -2.03
N ALA A 139 14.49 -17.08 -0.98
CA ALA A 139 13.27 -17.71 -0.49
C ALA A 139 12.12 -16.71 -0.52
N VAL A 140 11.14 -16.95 -1.38
CA VAL A 140 9.99 -16.07 -1.58
C VAL A 140 8.80 -16.65 -0.84
N HIS A 141 8.39 -15.97 0.23
CA HIS A 141 7.25 -16.35 1.06
C HIS A 141 5.94 -15.69 0.64
N ASN A 142 6.00 -14.66 -0.19
CA ASN A 142 4.84 -14.01 -0.76
C ASN A 142 4.34 -14.83 -1.96
N ASP A 143 3.10 -15.32 -1.88
CA ASP A 143 2.52 -16.21 -2.90
C ASP A 143 2.45 -15.53 -4.28
N SER A 144 2.06 -14.25 -4.34
CA SER A 144 1.96 -13.49 -5.59
C SER A 144 3.32 -13.29 -6.26
N LEU A 145 4.33 -12.89 -5.48
CA LEU A 145 5.70 -12.75 -5.98
C LEU A 145 6.34 -14.09 -6.35
N GLY A 146 5.96 -15.16 -5.65
CA GLY A 146 6.37 -16.52 -5.96
C GLY A 146 5.80 -17.03 -7.29
N ALA A 147 4.51 -16.78 -7.55
CA ALA A 147 3.88 -17.06 -8.83
C ALA A 147 4.52 -16.28 -9.98
N TYR A 148 4.75 -14.98 -9.77
CA TYR A 148 5.49 -14.14 -10.72
C TYR A 148 6.89 -14.69 -11.01
N ALA A 149 7.65 -15.06 -9.98
CA ALA A 149 9.00 -15.59 -10.14
C ALA A 149 9.01 -16.87 -11.00
N VAL A 150 8.08 -17.80 -10.77
CA VAL A 150 7.97 -19.03 -11.57
C VAL A 150 7.56 -18.75 -13.03
N GLN A 151 6.67 -17.78 -13.25
CA GLN A 151 6.17 -17.47 -14.59
C GLN A 151 7.18 -16.69 -15.43
N GLN A 152 7.93 -15.76 -14.82
CA GLN A 152 8.73 -14.77 -15.54
C GLN A 152 10.24 -15.01 -15.47
N LEU A 153 10.74 -15.70 -14.43
CA LEU A 153 12.17 -15.95 -14.29
C LEU A 153 12.54 -17.31 -14.88
N ALA A 154 13.48 -17.31 -15.81
CA ALA A 154 14.10 -18.49 -16.36
C ALA A 154 15.56 -18.60 -15.90
N LYS A 155 16.18 -19.75 -16.16
CA LYS A 155 17.63 -19.90 -15.99
C LYS A 155 18.36 -18.83 -16.82
N ASN A 156 19.37 -18.21 -16.23
CA ASN A 156 20.16 -17.10 -16.78
C ASN A 156 19.43 -15.76 -16.93
N SER A 157 18.17 -15.63 -16.50
CA SER A 157 17.48 -14.34 -16.43
C SER A 157 18.20 -13.40 -15.47
N SER A 158 18.38 -12.14 -15.86
CA SER A 158 18.87 -11.10 -14.95
C SER A 158 17.73 -10.68 -14.03
N VAL A 159 17.98 -10.57 -12.73
CA VAL A 159 16.95 -10.33 -11.71
C VAL A 159 17.43 -9.33 -10.67
N TYR A 160 16.53 -8.46 -10.24
CA TYR A 160 16.64 -7.62 -9.05
C TYR A 160 15.83 -8.26 -7.93
N VAL A 161 16.46 -8.47 -6.77
CA VAL A 161 15.81 -9.02 -5.58
C VAL A 161 16.11 -8.12 -4.39
N GLU A 162 15.07 -7.79 -3.65
CA GLU A 162 15.14 -7.09 -2.38
C GLU A 162 14.41 -7.89 -1.32
N GLY A 163 15.04 -8.11 -0.16
CA GLY A 163 14.42 -8.83 0.95
C GLY A 163 15.25 -8.75 2.22
N ASP A 164 14.86 -9.55 3.19
CA ASP A 164 15.46 -9.60 4.52
C ASP A 164 16.53 -10.70 4.56
N ILE A 165 17.66 -10.45 5.22
CA ILE A 165 18.68 -11.48 5.43
C ILE A 165 18.28 -12.31 6.64
N GLU A 166 18.01 -13.60 6.43
CA GLU A 166 17.63 -14.54 7.48
C GLU A 166 18.55 -15.77 7.46
N ILE A 167 18.76 -16.38 8.63
CA ILE A 167 19.48 -17.65 8.76
C ILE A 167 18.48 -18.74 9.09
N ARG A 168 18.33 -19.71 8.19
CA ARG A 168 17.54 -20.90 8.45
C ARG A 168 18.38 -21.94 9.16
N VAL A 169 17.95 -22.33 10.36
CA VAL A 169 18.54 -23.41 11.14
C VAL A 169 17.72 -24.68 10.95
N TYR A 170 18.35 -25.78 10.55
CA TYR A 170 17.70 -27.09 10.53
C TYR A 170 18.69 -28.19 10.88
N ASN A 171 18.18 -29.27 11.46
CA ASN A 171 18.98 -30.46 11.75
C ASN A 171 18.99 -31.33 10.50
N ASP A 172 20.18 -31.67 10.03
CA ASP A 172 20.32 -32.63 8.96
C ASP A 172 19.92 -34.01 9.48
N SER A 173 18.90 -34.62 8.88
CA SER A 173 18.42 -35.93 9.31
C SER A 173 19.43 -37.05 9.07
N ILE A 174 20.41 -36.84 8.20
CA ILE A 174 21.41 -37.84 7.81
C ILE A 174 22.66 -37.74 8.70
N SER A 175 23.20 -36.53 8.92
CA SER A 175 24.40 -36.34 9.73
C SER A 175 24.10 -36.05 11.21
N GLY A 176 22.86 -35.72 11.56
CA GLY A 176 22.48 -35.30 12.91
C GLY A 176 23.00 -33.91 13.31
N GLU A 177 23.70 -33.23 12.41
CA GLU A 177 24.31 -31.91 12.67
C GLU A 177 23.33 -30.77 12.44
N VAL A 178 23.46 -29.72 13.24
CA VAL A 178 22.70 -28.46 13.11
C VAL A 178 23.34 -27.63 11.99
N LYS A 179 22.59 -27.40 10.90
CA LYS A 179 23.04 -26.59 9.76
C LYS A 179 22.39 -25.21 9.77
N ASN A 180 23.22 -24.18 9.59
CA ASN A 180 22.81 -22.79 9.44
C ASN A 180 23.00 -22.37 7.99
N ILE A 181 21.91 -22.05 7.30
CA ILE A 181 21.96 -21.61 5.89
C ILE A 181 21.49 -20.14 5.82
N PRO A 182 22.33 -19.21 5.34
CA PRO A 182 21.90 -17.84 5.08
C PRO A 182 21.03 -17.81 3.83
N GLU A 183 19.90 -17.10 3.92
CA GLU A 183 18.89 -16.99 2.88
C GLU A 183 18.38 -15.55 2.83
N ILE A 184 17.99 -15.12 1.64
CA ILE A 184 17.34 -13.82 1.46
C ILE A 184 15.85 -14.10 1.33
N CYS A 185 15.12 -13.70 2.36
CA CYS A 185 13.70 -13.93 2.51
C CYS A 185 12.91 -12.75 1.97
N VAL A 186 12.11 -12.98 0.94
CA VAL A 186 11.18 -12.00 0.39
C VAL A 186 9.82 -12.22 1.05
N ARG A 187 9.50 -11.39 2.05
CA ARG A 187 8.24 -11.42 2.78
C ARG A 187 7.27 -10.33 2.27
N ARG A 188 6.97 -9.32 3.09
CA ARG A 188 5.95 -8.30 2.77
C ARG A 188 6.53 -7.15 1.94
N ASP A 189 7.63 -6.57 2.41
CA ASP A 189 8.23 -5.37 1.78
C ASP A 189 9.24 -5.72 0.69
N GLY A 190 9.53 -7.01 0.52
CA GLY A 190 10.49 -7.50 -0.46
C GLY A 190 9.99 -7.35 -1.90
N LYS A 191 10.94 -7.29 -2.85
CA LYS A 191 10.67 -6.99 -4.26
C LYS A 191 11.44 -7.95 -5.16
N ILE A 192 10.82 -8.36 -6.27
CA ILE A 192 11.45 -9.21 -7.28
C ILE A 192 11.12 -8.63 -8.65
N ARG A 193 12.13 -8.41 -9.49
CA ARG A 193 11.95 -7.89 -10.85
C ARG A 193 12.86 -8.57 -11.85
N LEU A 194 12.35 -8.86 -13.03
CA LEU A 194 13.17 -9.28 -14.17
C LEU A 194 13.87 -8.04 -14.74
N ILE A 195 15.14 -8.16 -15.10
CA ILE A 195 15.91 -7.10 -15.77
C ILE A 195 16.13 -7.53 -17.23
N THR A 196 15.55 -6.78 -18.16
CA THR A 196 15.71 -7.00 -19.61
C THR A 196 16.93 -6.26 -20.16
N SER A 197 17.72 -6.92 -21.01
CA SER A 197 18.89 -6.28 -21.66
C SER A 197 18.42 -5.26 -22.69
N GLY A 198 18.59 -3.97 -22.37
CA GLY A 198 18.17 -2.84 -23.22
C GLY A 198 17.52 -1.69 -22.44
N GLU A 199 17.18 -1.90 -21.17
CA GLU A 199 16.55 -0.87 -20.33
C GLU A 199 17.59 -0.17 -19.45
N ASN A 200 17.62 1.17 -19.52
CA ASN A 200 18.37 1.99 -18.58
C ASN A 200 17.71 1.90 -17.20
N ILE A 201 18.46 1.39 -16.21
CA ILE A 201 18.04 1.17 -14.82
C ILE A 201 17.57 2.47 -14.12
N SER A 202 17.81 3.64 -14.73
CA SER A 202 17.37 4.95 -14.24
C SER A 202 15.95 5.38 -14.67
N ASN A 203 15.31 4.74 -15.64
CA ASN A 203 14.00 5.18 -16.18
C ASN A 203 12.87 4.14 -16.14
N ILE A 204 13.05 3.01 -15.46
CA ILE A 204 11.97 2.01 -15.32
C ILE A 204 11.09 2.43 -14.14
N SER A 205 9.89 2.95 -14.42
CA SER A 205 8.92 3.30 -13.38
C SER A 205 8.52 2.06 -12.58
N PHE A 206 8.25 2.29 -11.30
CA PHE A 206 8.01 1.24 -10.31
C PHE A 206 6.63 0.57 -10.49
N GLU A 207 5.79 1.05 -11.41
CA GLU A 207 4.38 0.64 -11.54
C GLU A 207 4.07 -0.59 -12.42
N ASP A 208 4.94 -1.02 -13.33
CA ASP A 208 4.58 -2.05 -14.34
C ASP A 208 4.66 -3.52 -13.87
N LEU A 209 4.94 -3.79 -12.59
CA LEU A 209 5.07 -5.16 -12.05
C LEU A 209 4.01 -5.53 -11.01
N THR A 210 2.90 -4.79 -10.95
CA THR A 210 1.75 -5.22 -10.15
C THR A 210 0.75 -5.92 -11.06
N LEU A 211 0.31 -7.13 -10.66
CA LEU A 211 -0.81 -7.87 -11.26
C LEU A 211 -2.16 -7.09 -11.22
N ASP A 212 -2.13 -5.85 -10.73
CA ASP A 212 -3.25 -4.93 -10.59
C ASP A 212 -3.11 -3.68 -11.48
N ALA A 213 -2.13 -3.62 -12.38
CA ALA A 213 -1.99 -2.48 -13.30
C ALA A 213 -3.19 -2.44 -14.26
N CYS A 214 -3.94 -1.34 -14.23
CA CYS A 214 -5.11 -1.18 -15.08
C CYS A 214 -4.72 -0.98 -16.56
N PRO A 215 -5.52 -1.52 -17.50
CA PRO A 215 -5.28 -1.31 -18.92
C PRO A 215 -5.37 0.19 -19.22
N LYS A 216 -4.48 0.69 -20.09
CA LYS A 216 -4.47 2.09 -20.52
C LYS A 216 -5.84 2.54 -21.03
N CYS A 217 -6.24 3.76 -20.69
CA CYS A 217 -7.45 4.37 -21.21
C CYS A 217 -7.09 5.41 -22.27
N GLY A 218 -7.34 5.09 -23.53
CA GLY A 218 -6.88 5.91 -24.65
C GLY A 218 -5.34 6.01 -24.65
N ASN A 219 -4.82 7.21 -24.41
CA ASN A 219 -3.39 7.49 -24.33
C ASN A 219 -2.87 7.66 -22.89
N MET A 220 -3.75 7.61 -21.88
CA MET A 220 -3.34 7.78 -20.49
C MET A 220 -3.07 6.42 -19.83
N LEU A 221 -1.90 6.32 -19.20
CA LEU A 221 -1.57 5.21 -18.31
C LEU A 221 -2.27 5.42 -16.96
N ILE A 222 -2.74 4.33 -16.35
CA ILE A 222 -3.43 4.35 -15.06
C ILE A 222 -2.49 3.76 -14.00
N PRO A 223 -1.83 4.61 -13.19
CA PRO A 223 -0.92 4.15 -12.15
C PRO A 223 -1.71 3.63 -10.94
N TYR A 224 -1.15 2.62 -10.25
CA TYR A 224 -1.63 2.20 -8.94
C TYR A 224 -1.56 3.39 -7.95
N PRO A 225 -2.57 3.63 -7.07
CA PRO A 225 -3.70 2.77 -6.73
C PRO A 225 -4.97 2.95 -7.59
N LEU A 226 -4.93 3.81 -8.61
CA LEU A 226 -6.13 4.15 -9.39
C LEU A 226 -6.69 2.89 -10.08
N SER A 227 -8.01 2.75 -10.07
CA SER A 227 -8.72 1.59 -10.58
C SER A 227 -9.72 1.99 -11.66
N THR A 228 -9.74 1.28 -12.79
CA THR A 228 -10.78 1.45 -13.84
C THR A 228 -11.79 0.32 -13.91
N SER A 229 -11.48 -0.82 -13.28
CA SER A 229 -12.35 -2.00 -13.25
C SER A 229 -12.14 -2.74 -11.93
N ASP A 230 -13.06 -3.62 -11.57
CA ASP A 230 -12.98 -4.40 -10.33
C ASP A 230 -11.80 -5.40 -10.31
N ASN A 231 -11.16 -5.62 -11.47
CA ASN A 231 -10.07 -6.56 -11.66
C ASN A 231 -8.68 -5.89 -11.69
N CYS A 232 -8.61 -4.56 -11.48
CA CYS A 232 -7.34 -3.83 -11.49
C CYS A 232 -7.38 -2.64 -10.53
N GLY A 233 -6.23 -2.29 -9.95
CA GLY A 233 -6.07 -1.20 -8.98
C GLY A 233 -6.81 -1.46 -7.67
N ASN A 234 -6.98 -0.40 -6.87
CA ASN A 234 -7.73 -0.45 -5.62
C ASN A 234 -9.15 0.10 -5.83
N PRO A 235 -10.23 -0.65 -5.52
CA PRO A 235 -11.62 -0.21 -5.71
C PRO A 235 -11.98 1.12 -5.03
N ARG A 236 -11.26 1.53 -3.98
CA ARG A 236 -11.47 2.84 -3.32
C ARG A 236 -10.99 4.02 -4.17
N TYR A 237 -10.13 3.79 -5.15
CA TYR A 237 -9.54 4.81 -6.02
C TYR A 237 -10.11 4.72 -7.43
N ARG A 238 -11.42 4.48 -7.53
CA ARG A 238 -12.09 4.22 -8.80
C ARG A 238 -12.19 5.48 -9.67
N ILE A 239 -11.76 5.33 -10.91
CA ILE A 239 -11.94 6.25 -12.02
C ILE A 239 -12.57 5.48 -13.18
N TYR A 240 -13.19 6.18 -14.13
CA TYR A 240 -13.94 5.54 -15.23
C TYR A 240 -13.25 5.82 -16.55
N CYS A 241 -13.27 4.85 -17.46
CA CYS A 241 -12.77 5.00 -18.81
C CYS A 241 -13.93 4.86 -19.79
N ASN A 242 -14.34 5.97 -20.42
CA ASN A 242 -15.44 6.00 -21.37
C ASN A 242 -14.90 6.42 -22.74
N ASN A 243 -14.97 5.54 -23.74
CA ASN A 243 -14.52 5.79 -25.12
C ASN A 243 -13.09 6.36 -25.23
N GLY A 244 -12.18 5.91 -24.35
CA GLY A 244 -10.79 6.37 -24.32
C GLY A 244 -10.57 7.72 -23.59
N ALA A 245 -11.61 8.31 -23.01
CA ALA A 245 -11.51 9.44 -22.09
C ALA A 245 -11.63 8.95 -20.64
N LEU A 246 -10.70 9.38 -19.79
CA LEU A 246 -10.79 9.15 -18.36
C LEU A 246 -11.74 10.15 -17.71
N GLU A 247 -12.57 9.67 -16.80
CA GLU A 247 -13.61 10.42 -16.11
C GLU A 247 -13.61 10.10 -14.61
N PHE A 248 -13.90 11.12 -13.81
CA PHE A 248 -14.03 11.05 -12.37
C PHE A 248 -15.50 11.23 -11.99
N LEU A 249 -16.04 10.35 -11.16
CA LEU A 249 -17.43 10.41 -10.72
C LEU A 249 -17.55 11.23 -9.43
N SER A 250 -18.38 12.28 -9.43
CA SER A 250 -18.72 13.02 -8.22
C SER A 250 -19.73 12.25 -7.36
N ALA A 251 -19.83 12.61 -6.08
CA ALA A 251 -20.84 12.04 -5.18
C ALA A 251 -22.28 12.39 -5.59
N GLN A 252 -22.48 13.30 -6.55
CA GLN A 252 -23.79 13.67 -7.10
C GLN A 252 -24.15 12.85 -8.34
N GLY A 253 -23.24 12.02 -8.85
CA GLY A 253 -23.47 11.22 -10.05
C GLY A 253 -23.10 11.93 -11.36
N LEU A 254 -22.30 13.01 -11.32
CA LEU A 254 -21.77 13.65 -12.53
C LEU A 254 -20.34 13.19 -12.83
N TYR A 255 -20.05 13.00 -14.11
CA TYR A 255 -18.73 12.62 -14.61
C TYR A 255 -17.93 13.86 -15.03
N TYR A 256 -16.73 14.01 -14.50
CA TYR A 256 -15.78 15.07 -14.85
C TYR A 256 -14.59 14.46 -15.60
N ARG A 257 -14.27 14.99 -16.78
CA ARG A 257 -13.15 14.47 -17.57
C ARG A 257 -11.81 14.73 -16.87
N ILE A 258 -10.98 13.71 -16.73
CA ILE A 258 -9.60 13.81 -16.23
C ILE A 258 -8.70 14.33 -17.35
N LEU A 259 -7.92 15.38 -17.05
CA LEU A 259 -6.99 16.03 -17.97
C LEU A 259 -5.57 15.47 -17.83
N SER A 260 -5.13 15.23 -16.60
CA SER A 260 -3.79 14.72 -16.31
C SER A 260 -3.75 13.98 -14.96
N ILE A 261 -2.79 13.06 -14.85
CA ILE A 261 -2.52 12.27 -13.64
C ILE A 261 -1.03 12.37 -13.33
N ASN A 262 -0.69 12.71 -12.09
CA ASN A 262 0.67 12.74 -11.56
C ASN A 262 0.79 11.73 -10.41
N PRO A 263 1.27 10.50 -10.67
CA PRO A 263 1.38 9.46 -9.64
C PRO A 263 2.35 9.84 -8.53
N SER A 264 3.49 10.42 -8.87
CA SER A 264 4.55 10.79 -7.91
C SER A 264 4.08 11.79 -6.85
N ALA A 265 3.09 12.62 -7.19
CA ALA A 265 2.54 13.63 -6.28
C ALA A 265 1.17 13.23 -5.69
N TYR A 266 0.66 12.04 -6.04
CA TYR A 266 -0.70 11.58 -5.70
C TYR A 266 -1.80 12.58 -6.10
N LYS A 267 -1.71 13.13 -7.31
CA LYS A 267 -2.59 14.20 -7.81
C LYS A 267 -3.13 13.94 -9.20
N LEU A 268 -4.37 14.34 -9.44
CA LEU A 268 -4.99 14.35 -10.76
C LEU A 268 -5.70 15.67 -10.99
N VAL A 269 -5.83 16.08 -12.23
CA VAL A 269 -6.54 17.31 -12.59
C VAL A 269 -7.76 16.93 -13.41
N ILE A 270 -8.94 17.34 -12.94
CA ILE A 270 -10.19 17.20 -13.69
C ILE A 270 -10.56 18.52 -14.38
N ARG A 271 -11.29 18.43 -15.49
CA ARG A 271 -11.81 19.59 -16.21
C ARG A 271 -12.92 20.26 -15.39
N PRO A 272 -12.91 21.59 -15.21
CA PRO A 272 -14.01 22.30 -14.58
C PRO A 272 -15.32 22.19 -15.40
N PRO A 273 -16.48 22.43 -14.78
CA PRO A 273 -17.74 22.43 -15.51
C PRO A 273 -17.73 23.53 -16.57
N LEU A 274 -18.36 23.25 -17.71
CA LEU A 274 -18.55 24.26 -18.75
C LEU A 274 -19.56 25.30 -18.29
N ILE A 275 -19.28 26.56 -18.59
CA ILE A 275 -20.19 27.69 -18.41
C ILE A 275 -20.92 27.91 -19.74
N GLY A 276 -22.24 28.12 -19.70
CA GLY A 276 -23.02 28.40 -20.90
C GLY A 276 -22.57 29.70 -21.59
N LYS A 277 -22.43 29.67 -22.92
CA LYS A 277 -21.91 30.82 -23.69
C LYS A 277 -22.75 32.10 -23.51
N ASP A 278 -24.07 31.94 -23.45
CA ASP A 278 -25.03 33.05 -23.31
C ASP A 278 -25.67 33.13 -21.91
N THR A 279 -25.32 32.20 -21.03
CA THR A 279 -25.89 32.10 -19.69
C THR A 279 -24.79 31.82 -18.68
N CYS A 280 -24.67 32.65 -17.65
CA CYS A 280 -23.71 32.47 -16.57
C CYS A 280 -24.10 31.34 -15.60
N TYR A 281 -24.32 30.14 -16.15
CA TYR A 281 -24.68 28.92 -15.44
C TYR A 281 -23.68 27.82 -15.73
N SER A 282 -23.21 27.15 -14.68
CA SER A 282 -22.37 25.96 -14.85
C SER A 282 -23.21 24.75 -15.18
N SER A 283 -22.65 23.85 -15.98
CA SER A 283 -23.27 22.57 -16.35
C SER A 283 -23.64 21.67 -15.16
N ASP A 284 -23.00 21.85 -14.01
CA ASP A 284 -23.24 21.14 -12.76
C ASP A 284 -24.12 21.90 -11.75
N LEU A 285 -24.70 23.03 -12.14
CA LEU A 285 -25.57 23.83 -11.27
C LEU A 285 -26.76 23.02 -10.75
N ALA A 286 -27.33 22.14 -11.59
CA ALA A 286 -28.49 21.31 -11.22
C ALA A 286 -28.20 20.37 -10.04
N VAL A 287 -26.94 19.96 -9.86
CA VAL A 287 -26.53 19.08 -8.74
C VAL A 287 -25.86 19.84 -7.59
N GLY A 288 -25.66 21.15 -7.74
CA GLY A 288 -25.10 22.02 -6.72
C GLY A 288 -23.56 22.16 -6.72
N GLY A 289 -22.91 21.80 -7.83
CA GLY A 289 -21.46 21.85 -8.01
C GLY A 289 -20.73 20.55 -7.67
N LEU A 290 -19.40 20.57 -7.77
CA LEU A 290 -18.55 19.42 -7.44
C LEU A 290 -18.58 19.10 -5.95
N ARG A 291 -18.95 17.87 -5.60
CA ARG A 291 -18.71 17.31 -4.27
C ARG A 291 -18.17 15.88 -4.35
N LEU A 292 -17.12 15.65 -3.59
CA LEU A 292 -16.44 14.36 -3.43
C LEU A 292 -17.14 13.54 -2.33
N ASP A 293 -17.02 12.22 -2.43
CA ASP A 293 -17.48 11.31 -1.38
C ASP A 293 -16.45 11.33 -0.24
N GLU A 294 -16.92 11.68 0.96
CA GLU A 294 -16.09 11.78 2.17
C GLU A 294 -15.54 10.42 2.62
N ASN A 295 -16.10 9.31 2.14
CA ASN A 295 -15.61 7.95 2.41
C ASN A 295 -14.49 7.51 1.46
N LEU A 296 -14.30 8.23 0.34
CA LEU A 296 -13.26 7.94 -0.63
C LEU A 296 -11.99 8.77 -0.36
N PRO A 297 -10.81 8.28 -0.74
CA PRO A 297 -9.54 8.88 -0.38
C PRO A 297 -9.16 10.09 -1.24
N PHE A 298 -10.13 10.92 -1.65
CA PHE A 298 -9.92 12.07 -2.54
C PHE A 298 -10.27 13.39 -1.84
N ASN A 299 -9.38 14.37 -1.98
CA ASN A 299 -9.54 15.73 -1.50
C ASN A 299 -9.30 16.74 -2.63
N ILE A 300 -9.94 17.89 -2.56
CA ILE A 300 -9.64 19.03 -3.43
C ILE A 300 -8.36 19.68 -2.90
N SER A 301 -7.36 19.80 -3.75
CA SER A 301 -6.06 20.40 -3.42
C SER A 301 -6.19 21.87 -3.04
N VAL A 302 -5.27 22.34 -2.20
CA VAL A 302 -5.18 23.76 -1.79
C VAL A 302 -4.64 24.68 -2.89
N ARG A 303 -4.14 24.11 -3.98
CA ARG A 303 -3.60 24.86 -5.14
C ARG A 303 -4.66 25.33 -6.12
N ASN A 304 -5.92 25.01 -5.84
CA ASN A 304 -7.03 25.42 -6.66
C ASN A 304 -7.46 26.85 -6.33
N THR A 305 -7.39 27.72 -7.32
CA THR A 305 -8.07 29.02 -7.30
C THR A 305 -9.44 28.82 -7.91
N VAL A 306 -10.49 29.04 -7.13
CA VAL A 306 -11.88 28.91 -7.59
C VAL A 306 -12.45 30.30 -7.83
N MET A 307 -13.02 30.48 -9.01
CA MET A 307 -13.68 31.71 -9.43
C MET A 307 -15.18 31.43 -9.54
N LEU A 308 -15.98 32.24 -8.85
CA LEU A 308 -17.43 32.15 -8.78
C LEU A 308 -18.03 33.32 -9.56
N PHE A 309 -19.13 33.06 -10.27
CA PHE A 309 -19.81 34.04 -11.12
C PHE A 309 -21.32 34.08 -10.86
N ASN A 310 -21.92 35.20 -11.26
CA ASN A 310 -23.35 35.49 -11.06
C ASN A 310 -23.79 35.17 -9.63
N CYS A 311 -23.08 35.80 -8.69
CA CYS A 311 -23.32 35.69 -7.26
C CYS A 311 -24.36 36.70 -6.78
N SER A 312 -25.13 36.33 -5.75
CA SER A 312 -25.98 37.25 -4.99
C SER A 312 -25.17 38.01 -3.94
N ASP A 313 -25.61 39.21 -3.57
CA ASP A 313 -24.97 40.10 -2.58
C ASP A 313 -24.74 39.43 -1.21
N ASN A 314 -25.52 38.40 -0.88
CA ASN A 314 -25.33 37.61 0.34
C ASN A 314 -23.94 36.95 0.42
N ILE A 315 -23.24 36.75 -0.71
CA ILE A 315 -21.90 36.18 -0.73
C ILE A 315 -20.84 37.14 -0.16
N LEU A 316 -21.11 38.45 -0.14
CA LEU A 316 -20.18 39.47 0.38
C LEU A 316 -19.94 39.34 1.88
N LEU A 317 -20.79 38.58 2.58
CA LEU A 317 -20.60 38.23 4.00
C LEU A 317 -19.55 37.12 4.20
N SER A 318 -19.11 36.46 3.11
CA SER A 318 -18.07 35.44 3.14
C SER A 318 -16.69 36.06 2.86
N PRO A 319 -15.59 35.47 3.36
CA PRO A 319 -14.23 35.99 3.16
C PRO A 319 -13.71 35.72 1.74
N LEU A 320 -14.45 36.16 0.71
CA LEU A 320 -14.09 36.01 -0.70
C LEU A 320 -13.58 37.33 -1.27
N ASN A 321 -12.69 37.25 -2.24
CA ASN A 321 -12.19 38.44 -2.91
C ASN A 321 -13.03 38.73 -4.17
N CYS A 322 -13.94 39.70 -4.04
CA CYS A 322 -14.82 40.19 -5.10
C CYS A 322 -14.38 41.56 -5.66
N SER A 323 -13.12 41.93 -5.46
CA SER A 323 -12.56 43.21 -5.95
C SER A 323 -12.66 43.31 -7.48
N SER A 324 -12.64 44.54 -8.02
CA SER A 324 -12.49 44.78 -9.46
C SER A 324 -11.17 44.25 -10.04
N THR A 325 -10.17 44.01 -9.20
CA THR A 325 -8.86 43.44 -9.57
C THR A 325 -8.76 41.92 -9.42
N SER A 326 -9.88 41.26 -9.15
CA SER A 326 -9.93 39.80 -8.96
C SER A 326 -9.68 39.03 -10.26
N TYR A 327 -9.16 37.80 -10.13
CA TYR A 327 -8.93 36.92 -11.28
C TYR A 327 -10.20 36.60 -12.07
N CYS A 328 -11.37 36.61 -11.43
CA CYS A 328 -12.64 36.39 -12.13
C CYS A 328 -12.94 37.50 -13.16
N ARG A 329 -12.52 38.75 -12.92
CA ARG A 329 -12.67 39.85 -13.88
C ARG A 329 -11.78 39.67 -15.11
N GLN A 330 -10.59 39.12 -14.94
CA GLN A 330 -9.72 38.79 -16.06
C GLN A 330 -10.29 37.63 -16.90
N TYR A 331 -10.96 36.67 -16.27
CA TYR A 331 -11.63 35.58 -17.00
C TYR A 331 -12.82 36.06 -17.85
N GLU A 332 -13.56 37.08 -17.42
CA GLU A 332 -14.68 37.68 -18.17
C GLU A 332 -14.26 38.28 -19.53
N GLU A 333 -12.96 38.53 -19.74
CA GLU A 333 -12.42 39.06 -20.99
C GLU A 333 -12.23 37.98 -22.08
N ILE A 334 -12.27 36.70 -21.70
CA ILE A 334 -12.20 35.55 -22.63
C ILE A 334 -13.60 35.16 -23.13
N GLU A 335 -13.69 34.59 -24.34
CA GLU A 335 -14.93 34.10 -24.94
C GLU A 335 -15.77 33.22 -23.99
N GLU A 336 -15.16 32.31 -23.23
CA GLU A 336 -15.85 31.43 -22.28
C GLU A 336 -16.45 32.16 -21.07
N GLY A 337 -15.81 33.26 -20.63
CA GLY A 337 -16.26 34.06 -19.49
C GLY A 337 -17.19 35.22 -19.87
N SER A 338 -17.30 35.53 -21.16
CA SER A 338 -18.06 36.68 -21.68
C SER A 338 -19.54 36.67 -21.26
N GLY A 339 -20.16 35.49 -21.15
CA GLY A 339 -21.55 35.31 -20.71
C GLY A 339 -21.80 35.69 -19.24
N CYS A 340 -20.75 35.86 -18.44
CA CYS A 340 -20.83 36.27 -17.03
C CYS A 340 -20.48 37.74 -16.81
N LYS A 341 -20.13 38.48 -17.87
CA LYS A 341 -19.65 39.86 -17.78
C LYS A 341 -20.67 40.78 -17.12
N GLY A 342 -20.20 41.60 -16.18
CA GLY A 342 -21.04 42.57 -15.46
C GLY A 342 -21.85 41.98 -14.30
N THR A 343 -21.72 40.69 -14.01
CA THR A 343 -22.28 40.09 -12.79
C THR A 343 -21.33 40.22 -11.60
N LEU A 344 -21.82 39.97 -10.38
CA LEU A 344 -20.95 39.88 -9.20
C LEU A 344 -20.10 38.61 -9.32
N CYS A 345 -18.79 38.80 -9.40
CA CYS A 345 -17.81 37.72 -9.44
C CYS A 345 -16.88 37.80 -8.22
N CYS A 346 -16.49 36.64 -7.72
CA CYS A 346 -15.58 36.54 -6.58
C CYS A 346 -14.61 35.38 -6.82
N HIS A 347 -13.41 35.46 -6.27
CA HIS A 347 -12.51 34.32 -6.24
C HIS A 347 -12.02 34.03 -4.83
N PHE A 348 -11.61 32.79 -4.62
CA PHE A 348 -10.91 32.39 -3.41
C PHE A 348 -9.89 31.30 -3.71
N LEU A 349 -8.84 31.28 -2.91
CA LEU A 349 -7.91 30.16 -2.87
C LEU A 349 -8.51 29.09 -2.00
N LYS A 350 -8.49 27.84 -2.48
CA LYS A 350 -8.90 26.72 -1.66
C LYS A 350 -7.89 26.56 -0.54
N ASP A 351 -8.22 27.01 0.66
CA ASP A 351 -7.36 26.85 1.83
C ASP A 351 -7.82 25.68 2.70
N ALA A 352 -7.11 25.46 3.81
CA ALA A 352 -7.44 24.45 4.81
C ALA A 352 -8.68 24.81 5.65
N SER A 353 -9.12 26.07 5.65
CA SER A 353 -10.32 26.50 6.38
C SER A 353 -11.61 26.17 5.63
N MET A 354 -11.52 26.05 4.30
CA MET A 354 -12.63 25.68 3.44
C MET A 354 -12.79 24.16 3.35
N THR A 355 -14.02 23.66 3.16
CA THR A 355 -14.30 22.22 3.05
C THR A 355 -13.52 21.56 1.93
N SER A 356 -12.62 20.61 2.23
CA SER A 356 -11.74 19.94 1.25
C SER A 356 -12.49 19.09 0.22
N HIS A 357 -13.77 18.79 0.43
CA HIS A 357 -14.53 17.85 -0.41
C HIS A 357 -15.59 18.49 -1.31
N ARG A 358 -15.73 19.83 -1.37
CA ARG A 358 -16.78 20.45 -2.19
C ARG A 358 -16.47 21.85 -2.72
N ILE A 359 -17.00 22.14 -3.91
CA ILE A 359 -17.18 23.47 -4.50
C ILE A 359 -18.67 23.64 -4.74
N ARG A 360 -19.27 24.67 -4.14
CA ARG A 360 -20.73 24.83 -4.09
C ARG A 360 -21.20 25.89 -5.07
N VAL A 361 -22.19 25.54 -5.90
CA VAL A 361 -23.00 26.49 -6.65
C VAL A 361 -24.48 26.24 -6.39
N ARG A 362 -25.29 27.29 -6.43
CA ARG A 362 -26.76 27.23 -6.28
C ARG A 362 -27.40 28.53 -6.74
N VAL A 363 -28.65 28.45 -7.19
CA VAL A 363 -29.46 29.64 -7.43
C VAL A 363 -29.67 30.39 -6.11
N GLY A 364 -29.45 31.71 -6.10
CA GLY A 364 -29.44 32.56 -4.89
C GLY A 364 -28.11 32.58 -4.13
N GLY A 365 -27.12 31.80 -4.54
CA GLY A 365 -25.71 31.93 -4.16
C GLY A 365 -24.91 32.43 -5.35
N CYS A 366 -23.96 31.64 -5.83
CA CYS A 366 -23.32 31.80 -7.13
C CYS A 366 -23.77 30.67 -8.05
N SER A 367 -23.96 30.97 -9.33
CA SER A 367 -24.63 30.07 -10.27
C SER A 367 -23.72 29.46 -11.33
N ALA A 368 -22.48 29.93 -11.41
CA ALA A 368 -21.41 29.29 -12.16
C ALA A 368 -20.09 29.38 -11.41
N TYR A 369 -19.17 28.47 -11.73
CA TYR A 369 -17.79 28.56 -11.26
C TYR A 369 -16.82 27.98 -12.29
N THR A 370 -15.57 28.43 -12.23
CA THR A 370 -14.43 27.80 -12.89
C THR A 370 -13.27 27.69 -11.90
N SER A 371 -12.24 26.92 -12.26
CA SER A 371 -11.05 26.78 -11.42
C SER A 371 -9.78 26.70 -12.25
N VAL A 372 -8.71 27.25 -11.67
CA VAL A 372 -7.36 27.26 -12.21
C VAL A 372 -6.42 26.67 -11.16
N VAL A 373 -5.52 25.79 -11.58
CA VAL A 373 -4.50 25.16 -10.73
C VAL A 373 -3.22 25.99 -10.75
N ASP A 374 -2.64 26.25 -9.57
CA ASP A 374 -1.34 26.92 -9.41
C ASP A 374 -1.26 28.27 -10.14
N ILE A 375 -2.30 29.11 -9.99
CA ILE A 375 -2.32 30.44 -10.61
C ILE A 375 -1.15 31.29 -10.10
N LYS A 376 -0.41 31.92 -11.02
CA LYS A 376 0.62 32.89 -10.68
C LYS A 376 0.10 34.29 -10.98
N PRO A 377 0.32 35.29 -10.10
CA PRO A 377 -0.24 36.63 -10.29
C PRO A 377 0.20 37.36 -11.56
N VAL A 378 1.30 36.93 -12.19
CA VAL A 378 1.93 37.60 -13.33
C VAL A 378 1.54 36.94 -14.66
N ASP A 379 0.93 35.74 -14.62
CA ASP A 379 0.64 34.98 -15.84
C ASP A 379 -0.63 35.52 -16.52
N PRO A 380 -0.58 35.79 -17.85
CA PRO A 380 -1.77 36.19 -18.61
C PRO A 380 -2.78 35.05 -18.67
N VAL A 381 -4.05 35.41 -18.86
CA VAL A 381 -5.20 34.49 -18.80
C VAL A 381 -5.08 33.31 -19.78
N ASP A 382 -4.52 33.55 -20.97
CA ASP A 382 -4.30 32.51 -22.00
C ASP A 382 -3.32 31.40 -21.56
N LYS A 383 -2.50 31.66 -20.54
CA LYS A 383 -1.52 30.69 -20.00
C LYS A 383 -2.01 29.98 -18.75
N TRP A 384 -3.24 30.23 -18.31
CA TRP A 384 -3.77 29.62 -17.09
C TRP A 384 -4.07 28.13 -17.29
N ASN A 385 -3.73 27.34 -16.27
CA ASN A 385 -4.01 25.91 -16.24
C ASN A 385 -5.43 25.67 -15.71
N TYR A 386 -6.43 25.73 -16.59
CA TYR A 386 -7.81 25.44 -16.25
C TYR A 386 -7.99 23.98 -15.83
N GLY A 387 -8.45 23.79 -14.60
CA GLY A 387 -8.47 22.48 -13.98
C GLY A 387 -8.87 22.56 -12.51
N ILE A 388 -9.37 21.46 -11.98
CA ILE A 388 -9.55 21.24 -10.54
C ILE A 388 -8.59 20.12 -10.16
N GLU A 389 -7.54 20.45 -9.41
CA GLU A 389 -6.58 19.49 -8.88
C GLU A 389 -7.19 18.75 -7.68
N LEU A 390 -7.35 17.44 -7.81
CA LEU A 390 -7.67 16.53 -6.73
C LEU A 390 -6.39 15.85 -6.25
N GLN A 391 -6.26 15.71 -4.93
CA GLN A 391 -5.20 14.97 -4.27
C GLN A 391 -5.79 13.72 -3.64
N TRP A 392 -5.19 12.56 -3.86
CA TRP A 392 -5.57 11.34 -3.16
C TRP A 392 -4.59 10.96 -2.07
N MET A 393 -5.08 10.26 -1.05
CA MET A 393 -4.23 9.74 0.01
C MET A 393 -3.51 8.47 -0.46
N PRO A 394 -2.23 8.25 -0.10
CA PRO A 394 -1.55 6.99 -0.40
C PRO A 394 -2.32 5.78 0.17
N PRO A 395 -2.32 4.63 -0.52
CA PRO A 395 -2.94 3.42 0.01
C PRO A 395 -2.19 2.97 1.28
N TYR A 396 -2.95 2.66 2.34
CA TYR A 396 -2.45 2.18 3.63
C TYR A 396 -2.13 0.69 3.64
#